data_AF-A0A1S8A9Y5-F1
#
_entry.id   AF-A0A1S8A9Y5-F1
#
_cell.length_a   1.000
_cell.length_b   1.000
_cell.length_c   1.000
_cell.angle_alpha   90.00
_cell.angle_beta   90.00
_cell.angle_gamma   90.00
#
_symmetry.space_group_name_H-M   'P 1'
#
loop_
_entity.id
_entity.type
_entity.pdbx_description
1 polymer ?
#
loop_
_entity_poly.entity_id
_entity_poly.type
_entity_poly.pdbx_seq_one_letter_code
_entity_poly.pdbx_strand_id
1 'polypeptide(L)'
;MSHEPFADPLEYFTSIADLHLDLIADGQLYPEYPKEAFLFYRLLRDKAAPALAIEATTAGPSAGGSFFLKHVGDKGDHLLVDEGYNITAAIDWQFARLVPACEALGPSLPAADLGRPYSPLAEPSADDSHVAESLRRKGEDLAGFAGRSELA
;
A
#
# COMPACT_ATOMS: atom_id res chain seq x y z
N MET A 1 8.85 -17.35 18.87
CA MET A 1 9.21 -16.93 17.50
C MET A 1 7.96 -16.26 16.96
N SER A 2 8.01 -14.99 16.56
CA SER A 2 6.85 -14.40 15.87
C SER A 2 6.74 -15.06 14.49
N HIS A 3 5.52 -15.36 14.06
CA HIS A 3 5.22 -15.97 12.76
C HIS A 3 4.88 -14.89 11.71
N GLU A 4 5.50 -13.73 11.82
CA GLU A 4 5.32 -12.65 10.84
C GLU A 4 6.16 -12.96 9.59
N PRO A 5 5.65 -12.66 8.38
CA PRO A 5 6.34 -12.95 7.12
C PRO A 5 7.63 -12.13 6.92
N PHE A 6 7.77 -11.01 7.63
CA PHE A 6 8.95 -10.16 7.66
C PHE A 6 9.19 -9.71 9.11
N ALA A 7 10.44 -9.45 9.47
CA ALA A 7 10.83 -8.98 10.79
C ALA A 7 10.42 -7.52 11.03
N ASP A 8 10.49 -6.68 9.99
CA ASP A 8 10.13 -5.27 10.05
C ASP A 8 9.72 -4.69 8.66
N PRO A 9 9.19 -3.46 8.61
CA PRO A 9 8.83 -2.81 7.35
C PRO A 9 10.00 -2.59 6.39
N LEU A 10 11.24 -2.46 6.88
CA LEU A 10 12.39 -2.28 6.00
C LEU A 10 12.65 -3.58 5.23
N GLU A 11 12.66 -4.73 5.92
CA GLU A 11 12.80 -6.04 5.30
C GLU A 11 11.68 -6.28 4.29
N TYR A 12 10.45 -5.89 4.59
CA TYR A 12 9.33 -5.94 3.65
C TYR A 12 9.62 -5.14 2.37
N PHE A 13 9.91 -3.84 2.48
CA PHE A 13 10.09 -2.99 1.29
C PHE A 13 11.31 -3.41 0.46
N THR A 14 12.42 -3.80 1.10
CA THR A 14 13.60 -4.27 0.38
C THR A 14 13.35 -5.61 -0.29
N SER A 15 12.67 -6.55 0.38
CA SER A 15 12.36 -7.87 -0.20
C SER A 15 11.43 -7.77 -1.40
N ILE A 16 10.42 -6.89 -1.33
CA ILE A 16 9.54 -6.62 -2.46
C ILE A 16 10.31 -6.00 -3.63
N ALA A 17 11.21 -5.06 -3.36
CA ALA A 17 12.02 -4.45 -4.41
C ALA A 17 13.00 -5.45 -5.04
N ASP A 18 13.66 -6.28 -4.23
CA ASP A 18 14.57 -7.33 -4.68
C ASP A 18 13.85 -8.35 -5.58
N LEU A 19 12.66 -8.81 -5.19
CA LEU A 19 11.83 -9.70 -6.02
C LEU A 19 11.54 -9.09 -7.40
N HIS A 20 11.18 -7.80 -7.46
CA HIS A 20 10.91 -7.16 -8.74
C HIS A 20 12.18 -6.97 -9.58
N LEU A 21 13.32 -6.66 -8.95
CA LEU A 21 14.60 -6.57 -9.65
C LEU A 21 14.96 -7.91 -10.31
N ASP A 22 14.78 -9.03 -9.61
CA ASP A 22 15.02 -10.37 -10.14
C ASP A 22 14.07 -10.69 -11.31
N LEU A 23 12.76 -10.47 -11.13
CA LEU A 23 11.77 -10.72 -12.19
C LEU A 23 11.98 -9.84 -13.44
N ILE A 24 12.45 -8.60 -13.27
CA ILE A 24 12.79 -7.71 -14.38
C ILE A 24 14.07 -8.18 -15.07
N ALA A 25 15.09 -8.58 -14.31
CA ALA A 25 16.34 -9.10 -14.86
C ALA A 25 16.12 -10.39 -15.67
N ASP A 26 15.16 -11.22 -15.24
CA ASP A 26 14.70 -12.42 -15.96
C ASP A 26 13.79 -12.12 -17.16
N GLY A 27 13.39 -10.86 -17.36
CA GLY A 27 12.51 -10.44 -18.45
C GLY A 27 11.03 -10.82 -18.27
N GLN A 28 10.62 -11.20 -17.05
CA GLN A 28 9.23 -11.59 -16.74
C GLN A 28 8.32 -10.37 -16.52
N LEU A 29 8.88 -9.26 -16.04
CA LEU A 29 8.16 -8.01 -15.82
C LEU A 29 8.71 -6.89 -16.70
N TYR A 30 7.80 -6.01 -17.16
CA TYR A 30 8.11 -4.81 -17.93
C TYR A 30 9.01 -5.03 -19.16
N PRO A 31 8.68 -5.99 -20.06
CA PRO A 31 9.55 -6.33 -21.19
C PRO A 31 9.76 -5.17 -22.17
N GLU A 32 8.84 -4.19 -22.20
CA GLU A 32 8.91 -3.02 -23.07
C GLU A 32 9.86 -1.92 -22.54
N TYR A 33 10.04 -1.84 -21.22
CA TYR A 33 10.85 -0.81 -20.55
C TYR A 33 11.63 -1.37 -19.33
N PRO A 34 12.42 -2.44 -19.54
CA PRO A 34 13.04 -3.17 -18.42
C PRO A 34 14.10 -2.33 -17.70
N LYS A 35 14.77 -1.39 -18.39
CA LYS A 35 15.82 -0.56 -17.78
C LYS A 35 15.22 0.48 -16.83
N GLU A 36 14.17 1.15 -17.27
CA GLU A 36 13.45 2.15 -16.50
C GLU A 36 12.81 1.52 -15.26
N ALA A 37 12.15 0.37 -15.44
CA ALA A 37 11.57 -0.38 -14.33
C ALA A 37 12.66 -0.84 -13.35
N PHE A 38 13.77 -1.41 -13.84
CA PHE A 38 14.87 -1.84 -12.97
C PHE A 38 15.44 -0.68 -12.15
N LEU A 39 15.63 0.50 -12.77
CA LEU A 39 16.10 1.70 -12.07
C LEU A 39 15.08 2.19 -11.03
N PHE A 40 13.78 2.13 -11.32
CA PHE A 40 12.73 2.49 -10.37
C PHE A 40 12.77 1.58 -9.13
N TYR A 41 12.80 0.26 -9.31
CA TYR A 41 12.84 -0.67 -8.17
C TYR A 41 14.16 -0.61 -7.41
N ARG A 42 15.27 -0.32 -8.08
CA ARG A 42 16.54 -0.06 -7.40
C ARG A 42 16.51 1.22 -6.58
N LEU A 43 15.87 2.28 -7.09
CA LEU A 43 15.64 3.52 -6.33
C LEU A 43 14.75 3.26 -5.11
N LEU A 44 13.67 2.49 -5.28
CA LEU A 44 12.80 2.05 -4.19
C LEU A 44 13.63 1.36 -3.11
N ARG A 45 14.40 0.33 -3.47
CA ARG A 45 15.24 -0.44 -2.56
C ARG A 45 16.28 0.42 -1.82
N ASP A 46 17.08 1.17 -2.58
CA ASP A 46 18.29 1.82 -2.06
C ASP A 46 18.00 3.16 -1.37
N LYS A 47 16.86 3.81 -1.69
CA LYS A 47 16.54 5.17 -1.20
C LYS A 47 15.19 5.28 -0.52
N ALA A 48 14.11 4.77 -1.11
CA ALA A 48 12.77 5.00 -0.58
C ALA A 48 12.41 4.04 0.58
N ALA A 49 12.84 2.77 0.51
CA ALA A 49 12.53 1.76 1.52
C ALA A 49 12.92 2.16 2.95
N PRO A 50 14.12 2.75 3.21
CA PRO A 50 14.45 3.26 4.54
C PRO A 50 13.50 4.36 5.04
N ALA A 51 13.09 5.30 4.16
CA ALA A 51 12.17 6.36 4.53
C ALA A 51 10.77 5.82 4.85
N LEU A 52 10.25 4.94 3.97
CA LEU A 52 8.96 4.28 4.16
C LEU A 52 8.92 3.42 5.43
N ALA A 53 10.03 2.76 5.78
CA ALA A 53 10.11 1.97 7.00
C ALA A 53 10.09 2.83 8.28
N ILE A 54 10.73 4.00 8.26
CA ILE A 54 10.66 4.97 9.37
C ILE A 54 9.22 5.46 9.52
N GLU A 55 8.55 5.80 8.43
CA GLU A 55 7.15 6.22 8.48
C GLU A 55 6.22 5.12 8.99
N ALA A 56 6.45 3.88 8.55
CA ALA A 56 5.69 2.72 8.99
C ALA A 56 5.78 2.49 10.50
N THR A 57 6.88 2.91 11.15
CA THR A 57 7.14 2.65 12.58
C THR A 57 6.85 3.85 13.48
N THR A 58 6.62 5.05 12.92
CA THR A 58 6.48 6.30 13.69
C THR A 58 5.03 6.77 13.88
N ALA A 59 4.06 6.12 13.26
CA ALA A 59 2.67 6.61 13.23
C ALA A 59 1.79 6.23 14.44
N GLY A 60 2.32 5.48 15.42
CA GLY A 60 1.60 5.13 16.64
C GLY A 60 1.94 3.73 17.19
N PRO A 61 1.52 3.37 18.42
CA PRO A 61 1.72 2.03 18.99
C PRO A 61 1.22 0.87 18.12
N SER A 62 0.20 1.07 17.29
CA SER A 62 -0.29 0.05 16.33
C SER A 62 0.55 -0.04 15.05
N ALA A 63 1.47 0.90 14.82
CA ALA A 63 2.31 0.98 13.64
C ALA A 63 3.61 0.16 13.78
N GLY A 64 4.12 0.02 15.01
CA GLY A 64 5.35 -0.69 15.31
C GLY A 64 5.20 -2.21 15.32
N GLY A 65 5.23 -2.85 14.14
CA GLY A 65 5.46 -4.29 14.03
C GLY A 65 4.23 -5.16 13.72
N SER A 66 3.12 -4.58 13.28
CA SER A 66 1.98 -5.33 12.76
C SER A 66 1.92 -5.28 11.23
N PHE A 67 1.75 -6.45 10.60
CA PHE A 67 1.41 -6.57 9.19
C PHE A 67 -0.10 -6.73 9.02
N PHE A 68 -0.63 -6.18 7.93
CA PHE A 68 -2.05 -6.16 7.61
C PHE A 68 -2.27 -6.87 6.29
N LEU A 69 -3.36 -7.62 6.19
CA LEU A 69 -3.79 -8.21 4.94
C LEU A 69 -4.37 -7.12 4.03
N LYS A 70 -3.72 -6.87 2.89
CA LYS A 70 -4.16 -5.95 1.85
C LYS A 70 -4.68 -6.73 0.64
N HIS A 71 -5.87 -6.36 0.15
CA HIS A 71 -6.52 -6.97 -1.02
C HIS A 71 -5.86 -6.59 -2.37
N VAL A 72 -5.19 -5.42 -2.43
CA VAL A 72 -4.51 -4.82 -3.60
C VAL A 72 -5.46 -4.37 -4.72
N GLY A 73 -6.60 -5.04 -4.93
CA GLY A 73 -7.74 -4.53 -5.71
C GLY A 73 -8.85 -4.02 -4.79
N ASP A 74 -8.55 -3.02 -3.95
CA ASP A 74 -9.46 -2.51 -2.92
C ASP A 74 -10.50 -1.48 -3.44
N LYS A 75 -10.49 -1.22 -4.76
CA LYS A 75 -11.49 -0.41 -5.47
C LYS A 75 -12.02 -1.18 -6.68
N GLY A 76 -13.29 -0.96 -7.02
CA GLY A 76 -13.89 -1.48 -8.26
C GLY A 76 -14.87 -2.64 -8.06
N ASP A 77 -14.90 -3.55 -9.03
CA ASP A 77 -15.86 -4.64 -9.18
C ASP A 77 -15.53 -5.89 -8.33
N HIS A 78 -14.50 -5.82 -7.50
CA HIS A 78 -14.05 -6.92 -6.63
C HIS A 78 -14.85 -7.07 -5.32
N LEU A 79 -15.78 -6.14 -5.03
CA LEU A 79 -16.66 -6.19 -3.86
C LEU A 79 -18.07 -6.61 -4.26
N LEU A 80 -18.56 -7.70 -3.68
CA LEU A 80 -19.93 -8.16 -3.85
C LEU A 80 -20.85 -7.45 -2.85
N VAL A 81 -21.99 -6.95 -3.32
CA VAL A 81 -22.98 -6.26 -2.50
C VAL A 81 -24.35 -6.92 -2.57
N ASP A 82 -25.12 -6.85 -1.48
CA ASP A 82 -26.53 -7.24 -1.49
C ASP A 82 -27.44 -6.12 -2.05
N GLU A 83 -28.76 -6.36 -2.08
CA GLU A 83 -29.76 -5.38 -2.53
C GLU A 83 -29.77 -4.09 -1.69
N GLY A 84 -29.24 -4.15 -0.46
CA GLY A 84 -29.10 -3.02 0.46
C GLY A 84 -27.76 -2.31 0.36
N TYR A 85 -26.91 -2.66 -0.61
CA TYR A 85 -25.54 -2.15 -0.77
C TYR A 85 -24.59 -2.49 0.39
N ASN A 86 -24.87 -3.52 1.18
CA ASN A 86 -23.91 -4.01 2.17
C ASN A 86 -22.85 -4.87 1.47
N ILE A 87 -21.57 -4.69 1.83
CA ILE A 87 -20.50 -5.57 1.36
C ILE A 87 -20.72 -6.96 1.96
N THR A 88 -20.92 -7.96 1.10
CA THR A 88 -21.17 -9.35 1.50
C THR A 88 -19.97 -10.26 1.30
N ALA A 89 -19.11 -9.95 0.32
CA ALA A 89 -17.87 -10.66 0.08
C ALA A 89 -16.87 -9.79 -0.71
N ALA A 90 -15.60 -10.19 -0.67
CA ALA A 90 -14.55 -9.70 -1.55
C ALA A 90 -13.96 -10.88 -2.33
N ILE A 91 -13.68 -10.71 -3.62
CA ILE A 91 -13.13 -11.71 -4.54
C ILE A 91 -11.85 -11.20 -5.18
N ASP A 92 -11.10 -12.05 -5.90
CA ASP A 92 -9.83 -11.71 -6.55
C ASP A 92 -8.62 -11.49 -5.62
N TRP A 93 -8.56 -12.29 -4.55
CA TRP A 93 -7.46 -12.31 -3.57
C TRP A 93 -6.08 -12.74 -4.10
N GLN A 94 -5.92 -12.99 -5.41
CA GLN A 94 -4.69 -13.56 -6.00
C GLN A 94 -3.43 -12.69 -5.81
N PHE A 95 -3.59 -11.39 -5.57
CA PHE A 95 -2.50 -10.46 -5.30
C PHE A 95 -2.45 -9.95 -3.85
N ALA A 96 -3.25 -10.56 -2.97
CA ALA A 96 -3.32 -10.15 -1.59
C ALA A 96 -1.99 -10.36 -0.88
N ARG A 97 -1.63 -9.42 -0.01
CA ARG A 97 -0.31 -9.36 0.62
C ARG A 97 -0.42 -8.97 2.08
N LEU A 98 0.51 -9.46 2.89
CA LEU A 98 0.76 -8.94 4.23
C LEU A 98 1.72 -7.76 4.09
N VAL A 99 1.25 -6.56 4.46
CA VAL A 99 1.98 -5.30 4.23
C VAL A 99 2.00 -4.44 5.50
N PRO A 100 2.97 -3.54 5.68
CA PRO A 100 2.98 -2.59 6.79
C PRO A 100 1.75 -1.67 6.77
N ALA A 101 1.37 -1.12 7.92
CA ALA A 101 0.19 -0.25 8.06
C ALA A 101 0.17 0.92 7.05
N CYS A 102 1.34 1.51 6.77
CA CYS A 102 1.46 2.60 5.80
C CYS A 102 1.10 2.18 4.37
N GLU A 103 1.36 0.95 3.95
CA GLU A 103 0.90 0.46 2.65
C GLU A 103 -0.54 -0.07 2.71
N ALA A 104 -0.95 -0.68 3.82
CA ALA A 104 -2.29 -1.26 3.96
C ALA A 104 -3.40 -0.22 3.91
N LEU A 105 -3.14 0.93 4.53
CA LEU A 105 -4.14 1.97 4.76
C LEU A 105 -3.76 3.30 4.12
N GLY A 106 -2.49 3.45 3.73
CA GLY A 106 -2.06 4.61 2.99
C GLY A 106 -2.53 4.56 1.54
N PRO A 107 -2.38 5.70 0.85
CA PRO A 107 -2.80 5.82 -0.53
C PRO A 107 -2.01 4.85 -1.41
N SER A 108 -2.68 4.06 -2.25
CA SER A 108 -2.02 3.01 -3.02
C SER A 108 -1.70 3.50 -4.43
N LEU A 109 -0.47 3.36 -4.91
CA LEU A 109 -0.11 3.77 -6.28
C LEU A 109 -1.05 3.24 -7.39
N PRO A 110 -1.57 1.99 -7.32
CA PRO A 110 -2.58 1.50 -8.27
C PRO A 110 -3.99 2.06 -8.04
N ALA A 111 -4.32 2.50 -6.82
CA ALA A 111 -5.64 3.05 -6.45
C ALA A 111 -5.64 4.58 -6.26
N ALA A 112 -4.50 5.23 -6.49
CA ALA A 112 -4.36 6.67 -6.57
C ALA A 112 -5.35 7.13 -7.64
N ASP A 113 -6.14 8.16 -7.35
CA ASP A 113 -7.04 8.74 -8.34
C ASP A 113 -6.21 9.20 -9.54
N LEU A 114 -6.17 8.37 -10.61
CA LEU A 114 -5.42 8.65 -11.84
C LEU A 114 -6.05 9.78 -12.67
N GLY A 115 -7.22 10.30 -12.27
CA GLY A 115 -7.77 11.56 -12.76
C GLY A 115 -7.11 12.80 -12.12
N ARG A 116 -6.45 12.63 -10.97
CA ARG A 116 -5.71 13.69 -10.23
C ARG A 116 -4.18 13.74 -10.34
N PRO A 117 -3.38 12.80 -10.92
CA PRO A 117 -1.92 12.92 -11.00
C PRO A 117 -1.48 14.05 -11.93
N TYR A 118 -2.43 14.59 -12.72
CA TYR A 118 -2.24 15.79 -13.54
C TYR A 118 -2.66 17.09 -12.83
N SER A 119 -3.18 16.99 -11.60
CA SER A 119 -3.45 18.14 -10.73
C SER A 119 -2.22 18.41 -9.86
N PRO A 120 -1.80 19.67 -9.68
CA PRO A 120 -0.63 20.03 -8.86
C PRO A 120 -0.82 19.74 -7.35
N LEU A 121 -1.93 19.13 -6.94
CA LEU A 121 -2.32 18.87 -5.56
C LEU A 121 -2.57 17.38 -5.37
N ALA A 122 -1.60 16.68 -4.78
CA ALA A 122 -1.72 15.29 -4.33
C ALA A 122 -2.48 15.17 -3.00
N GLU A 123 -3.55 15.93 -2.85
CA GLU A 123 -4.37 15.89 -1.66
C GLU A 123 -5.15 14.56 -1.58
N PRO A 124 -5.42 14.05 -0.35
CA PRO A 124 -6.29 12.90 -0.16
C PRO A 124 -7.64 13.11 -0.86
N SER A 125 -8.21 12.04 -1.41
CA SER A 125 -9.56 12.12 -1.96
C SER A 125 -10.60 12.33 -0.86
N ALA A 126 -11.82 12.71 -1.25
CA ALA A 126 -12.95 12.78 -0.31
C ALA A 126 -13.19 11.42 0.36
N ASP A 127 -13.02 10.33 -0.39
CA ASP A 127 -13.19 8.96 0.10
C ASP A 127 -12.11 8.59 1.13
N ASP A 128 -10.84 8.96 0.90
CA ASP A 128 -9.75 8.73 1.85
C ASP A 128 -10.01 9.47 3.17
N SER A 129 -10.54 10.70 3.06
CA SER A 129 -10.96 11.50 4.21
C SER A 129 -12.11 10.84 4.99
N HIS A 130 -13.08 10.26 4.29
CA HIS A 130 -14.19 9.53 4.91
C HIS A 130 -13.75 8.23 5.60
N VAL A 131 -12.79 7.50 5.02
CA VAL A 131 -12.16 6.32 5.63
C VAL A 131 -11.41 6.72 6.89
N ALA A 132 -10.55 7.74 6.81
CA ALA A 132 -9.80 8.24 7.96
C ALA A 132 -10.72 8.65 9.11
N GLU A 133 -11.79 9.39 8.83
CA GLU A 133 -12.77 9.79 9.87
C GLU A 133 -13.53 8.60 10.46
N SER A 134 -13.85 7.60 9.64
CA SER A 134 -14.50 6.37 10.13
C SER A 134 -13.57 5.55 11.03
N LEU A 135 -12.27 5.49 10.74
CA LEU A 135 -11.26 4.88 11.60
C LEU A 135 -11.11 5.64 12.92
N ARG A 136 -11.07 6.99 12.88
CA ARG A 136 -11.01 7.82 14.12
C ARG A 136 -12.20 7.58 15.02
N ARG A 137 -13.41 7.55 14.46
CA ARG A 137 -14.65 7.31 15.23
C ARG A 137 -14.67 5.94 15.91
N LYS A 138 -13.98 4.95 15.34
CA LYS A 138 -13.82 3.62 15.94
C LYS A 138 -12.71 3.54 16.99
N GLY A 139 -11.94 4.62 17.18
CA GLY A 139 -10.83 4.67 18.13
C GLY A 139 -9.57 3.95 17.63
N GLU A 140 -9.47 3.69 16.33
CA GLU A 140 -8.32 3.02 15.74
C GLU A 140 -7.17 4.00 15.52
N ASP A 141 -5.99 3.68 16.07
CA ASP A 141 -4.72 4.41 15.89
C ASP A 141 -4.10 4.18 14.49
N LEU A 142 -4.97 4.09 13.49
CA LEU A 142 -4.67 3.73 12.11
C LEU A 142 -5.16 4.79 11.13
N ALA A 143 -6.06 5.69 11.59
CA ALA A 143 -6.58 6.80 10.80
C ALA A 143 -5.49 7.77 10.30
N GLY A 144 -4.36 7.82 11.00
CA GLY A 144 -3.21 8.63 10.63
C GLY A 144 -2.55 8.21 9.32
N PHE A 145 -2.80 6.98 8.82
CA PHE A 145 -2.31 6.50 7.53
C PHE A 145 -3.29 6.82 6.38
N ALA A 146 -4.59 6.60 6.60
CA ALA A 146 -5.63 6.81 5.59
C ALA A 146 -5.85 8.29 5.20
N GLY A 147 -5.51 9.22 6.08
CA GLY A 147 -5.67 10.66 5.83
C GLY A 147 -4.46 11.36 5.20
N ARG A 148 -3.42 10.62 4.79
CA ARG A 148 -2.18 11.21 4.26
C ARG A 148 -2.27 11.50 2.77
N SER A 149 -1.49 12.50 2.34
CA SER A 149 -1.34 12.85 0.91
C SER A 149 -0.60 11.74 0.17
N GLU A 150 -1.00 11.51 -1.09
CA GLU A 150 -0.40 10.53 -2.01
C GLU A 150 1.08 10.80 -2.33
N LEU A 151 1.60 11.99 -1.99
CA LEU A 151 2.99 12.42 -2.27
C LEU A 151 3.78 12.86 -1.02
N ALA A 152 3.23 12.71 0.19
CA ALA A 152 3.83 13.26 1.41
C ALA A 152 4.42 12.19 2.34
#